data_AF-A0A956EC95-F1
#
_entry.id   AF-A0A956EC95-F1
#
_cell.length_a   1.000
_cell.length_b   1.000
_cell.length_c   1.000
_cell.angle_alpha   90.00
_cell.angle_beta   90.00
_cell.angle_gamma   90.00
#
_symmetry.space_group_name_H-M   'P 1'
#
loop_
_entity.id
_entity.type
_entity.pdbx_description
1 polymer ?
#
loop_
_entity_poly.entity_id
_entity_poly.type
_entity_poly.pdbx_seq_one_letter_code
_entity_poly.pdbx_strand_id
1 'polypeptide(L)' 'MSSLEFAKDLLPLVEALLPAAELQAEVIRNDPRVRITHVPTRERVEHGEHESQTENKVAALLQLRLRLDQLRASPQRDPL' A
#
# COMPACT_ATOMS: atom_id res chain seq x y z
N MET A 1 -20.72 12.84 2.81
CA MET A 1 -19.41 12.32 3.24
C MET A 1 -18.45 12.49 2.08
N SER A 2 -17.26 13.06 2.28
CA SER A 2 -16.28 13.27 1.19
C SER A 2 -15.37 12.06 1.02
N SER A 3 -14.69 11.94 -0.13
CA SER A 3 -13.70 10.89 -0.40
C SER A 3 -12.58 10.87 0.65
N LEU A 4 -12.11 12.04 1.07
CA LEU A 4 -11.10 12.17 2.13
C LEU A 4 -11.59 11.64 3.48
N GLU A 5 -12.81 11.96 3.90
CA GLU A 5 -13.34 11.45 5.18
C GLU A 5 -13.49 9.92 5.14
N PHE A 6 -13.97 9.38 4.02
CA PHE A 6 -14.01 7.93 3.82
C PHE A 6 -12.60 7.29 3.88
N ALA A 7 -11.59 7.91 3.28
CA ALA A 7 -10.21 7.42 3.35
C ALA A 7 -9.63 7.44 4.77
N LYS A 8 -9.97 8.45 5.58
CA LYS A 8 -9.57 8.50 7.00
C LYS A 8 -10.19 7.37 7.80
N ASP A 9 -11.47 7.06 7.55
CA ASP A 9 -12.16 5.96 8.21
C ASP A 9 -11.60 4.59 7.79
N LEU A 10 -11.19 4.46 6.53
CA LEU A 10 -10.68 3.21 5.95
C LEU A 10 -9.21 2.92 6.29
N LEU A 11 -8.38 3.96 6.42
CA LEU A 11 -6.94 3.83 6.68
C LEU A 11 -6.57 2.86 7.81
N PRO A 12 -7.14 2.96 9.04
CA PRO A 12 -6.77 2.05 10.13
C PRO A 12 -7.13 0.58 9.83
N LEU A 13 -8.22 0.34 9.08
CA LEU A 13 -8.60 -1.02 8.68
C LEU A 13 -7.58 -1.61 7.70
N VAL A 14 -7.11 -0.80 6.76
CA VAL A 14 -6.13 -1.25 5.75
C VAL A 14 -4.74 -1.41 6.37
N GLU A 15 -4.33 -0.54 7.28
CA GLU A 15 -3.09 -0.68 8.05
C GLU A 15 -3.08 -1.95 8.91
N ALA A 16 -4.24 -2.41 9.39
CA ALA A 16 -4.33 -3.67 10.13
C ALA A 16 -4.08 -4.92 9.24
N LEU A 17 -4.21 -4.81 7.91
CA LEU A 17 -4.01 -5.93 6.98
C LEU A 17 -2.53 -6.21 6.67
N LEU A 18 -1.64 -5.27 6.96
CA LEU A 18 -0.20 -5.34 6.68
C LEU A 18 0.57 -4.90 7.94
N PRO A 19 1.34 -5.77 8.59
CA PRO A 19 2.09 -5.40 9.78
C PRO A 19 3.00 -4.19 9.53
N ALA A 20 2.85 -3.13 10.33
CA ALA A 20 3.62 -1.90 10.14
C ALA A 20 5.15 -2.14 10.17
N ALA A 21 5.62 -3.14 10.92
CA ALA A 21 7.02 -3.54 10.97
C ALA A 21 7.57 -4.09 9.64
N GLU A 22 6.70 -4.53 8.73
CA GLU A 22 7.06 -5.07 7.42
C GLU A 22 7.01 -4.00 6.32
N LEU A 23 6.65 -2.76 6.66
CA LEU A 23 6.45 -1.67 5.70
C LEU A 23 7.48 -0.56 5.88
N GLN A 24 8.02 -0.07 4.77
CA GLN A 24 8.77 1.16 4.70
C GLN A 24 7.99 2.17 3.84
N ALA A 25 7.47 3.21 4.48
CA ALA A 25 6.78 4.30 3.79
C ALA A 25 7.73 5.48 3.58
N GLU A 26 7.83 5.95 2.34
CA GLU A 26 8.52 7.19 1.99
C GLU A 26 7.47 8.28 1.81
N VAL A 27 7.53 9.30 2.67
CA VAL A 27 6.71 10.51 2.59
C VAL A 27 7.58 11.63 2.05
N ILE A 28 7.20 12.13 0.87
CA ILE A 28 7.84 13.30 0.27
C ILE A 28 7.13 14.54 0.84
N ARG A 29 7.90 15.46 1.43
CA ARG A 29 7.36 16.68 2.04
C ARG A 29 6.74 17.56 0.94
N ASN A 30 5.50 18.04 1.17
CA ASN A 30 4.73 18.84 0.22
C ASN A 30 4.34 18.13 -1.09
N ASP A 31 4.39 16.80 -1.12
CA ASP A 31 3.90 15.99 -2.24
C ASP A 31 2.87 14.98 -1.67
N PRO A 32 1.63 14.95 -2.20
CA PRO A 32 0.64 14.00 -1.74
C PRO A 32 0.96 12.56 -2.14
N ARG A 33 1.95 12.33 -3.01
CA ARG A 33 2.42 11.00 -3.39
C ARG A 33 2.91 10.21 -2.18
N VAL A 34 2.58 8.93 -2.19
CA VAL A 34 3.01 7.98 -1.17
C VAL A 34 3.66 6.81 -1.86
N ARG A 35 4.77 6.36 -1.28
CA ARG A 35 5.47 5.17 -1.73
C ARG A 35 5.66 4.23 -0.55
N ILE A 36 5.27 2.99 -0.75
CA ILE A 36 5.27 1.95 0.29
C ILE A 36 6.02 0.74 -0.25
N THR A 37 7.02 0.30 0.50
CA THR A 37 7.80 -0.90 0.21
C THR A 37 7.52 -1.95 1.27
N HIS A 38 7.16 -3.15 0.86
CA HIS A 38 7.08 -4.31 1.74
C HIS A 38 8.47 -4.94 1.88
N VAL A 39 9.05 -4.84 3.07
CA VAL A 39 10.44 -5.22 3.34
C VAL A 39 10.73 -6.70 3.04
N PRO A 40 9.88 -7.67 3.43
CA PRO A 40 10.15 -9.09 3.19
C PRO A 40 10.21 -9.48 1.71
N THR A 41 9.30 -8.95 0.88
CA THR A 41 9.22 -9.32 -0.55
C THR A 41 9.92 -8.32 -1.46
N ARG A 42 10.31 -7.16 -0.94
CA ARG A 42 10.81 -5.99 -1.70
C ARG A 42 9.81 -5.44 -2.72
N GLU A 43 8.54 -5.82 -2.63
CA GLU A 43 7.48 -5.24 -3.45
C GLU A 43 7.31 -3.76 -3.10
N ARG A 44 7.19 -2.93 -4.14
CA ARG A 44 7.08 -1.48 -4.00
C ARG A 44 5.89 -0.97 -4.79
N VAL A 45 5.08 -0.16 -4.12
CA VAL A 45 3.95 0.54 -4.71
C VAL A 45 4.13 2.03 -4.50
N GLU A 46 3.84 2.81 -5.53
CA GLU A 46 3.79 4.26 -5.49
C GLU A 46 2.43 4.71 -6.01
N HIS A 47 1.78 5.61 -5.29
CA HIS A 47 0.47 6.15 -5.63
C HIS A 47 0.45 7.66 -5.48
N GLY A 48 -0.21 8.36 -6.41
CA GLY A 48 -0.12 9.81 -6.53
C GLY A 48 -1.28 10.48 -7.25
N GLU A 49 -2.40 9.78 -7.43
CA GLU A 49 -3.53 10.26 -8.24
C GLU A 49 -4.48 11.18 -7.45
N HIS A 50 -4.40 11.18 -6.13
CA HIS A 50 -5.27 11.98 -5.27
C HIS A 50 -4.56 13.22 -4.69
N GLU A 51 -5.35 14.24 -4.36
CA GLU A 51 -4.87 15.47 -3.74
C GLU A 51 -4.45 15.26 -2.28
N SER A 52 -5.07 14.29 -1.58
CA SER A 52 -4.71 13.95 -0.22
C SER A 52 -3.70 12.81 -0.16
N GLN A 53 -2.68 13.00 0.68
CA GLN A 53 -1.76 11.93 1.06
C GLN A 53 -2.47 10.75 1.74
N THR A 54 -3.58 10.99 2.44
CA THR A 54 -4.35 9.93 3.10
C THR A 54 -4.97 9.00 2.07
N GLU A 55 -5.60 9.57 1.03
CA GLU A 55 -6.22 8.83 -0.06
C GLU A 55 -5.16 8.03 -0.83
N ASN A 56 -4.02 8.66 -1.15
CA ASN A 56 -2.90 7.97 -1.79
C ASN A 56 -2.32 6.85 -0.94
N LYS A 57 -2.23 7.02 0.38
CA LYS A 57 -1.75 5.98 1.30
C LYS A 57 -2.67 4.77 1.32
N VAL A 58 -3.98 4.99 1.40
CA VAL A 58 -4.99 3.91 1.37
C VAL A 58 -4.88 3.13 0.05
N ALA A 59 -4.85 3.82 -1.08
CA ALA A 59 -4.74 3.18 -2.39
C ALA A 59 -3.44 2.39 -2.54
N ALA A 60 -2.30 2.95 -2.11
CA ALA A 60 -1.01 2.27 -2.14
C ALA A 60 -1.00 1.00 -1.28
N LEU A 61 -1.57 1.03 -0.07
CA LEU A 61 -1.63 -0.14 0.81
C LEU A 61 -2.53 -1.24 0.23
N LEU A 62 -3.69 -0.89 -0.35
CA LEU A 62 -4.58 -1.86 -0.99
C LEU A 62 -3.92 -2.52 -2.20
N GLN A 63 -3.25 -1.74 -3.04
CA GLN A 63 -2.49 -2.26 -4.19
C GLN A 63 -1.34 -3.16 -3.75
N LEU A 64 -0.60 -2.77 -2.71
CA LEU A 64 0.49 -3.58 -2.18
C LEU A 64 -0.05 -4.91 -1.64
N ARG A 65 -1.16 -4.88 -0.89
CA ARG A 65 -1.79 -6.09 -0.39
C ARG A 65 -2.19 -7.04 -1.52
N LEU A 66 -2.81 -6.52 -2.57
CA LEU A 66 -3.20 -7.31 -3.74
C LEU A 66 -1.98 -7.97 -4.41
N ARG A 67 -0.87 -7.24 -4.59
CA ARG A 67 0.37 -7.81 -5.15
C ARG A 67 0.96 -8.92 -4.29
N LEU A 68 0.95 -8.73 -2.97
CA LEU A 68 1.43 -9.74 -2.03
C LEU A 68 0.56 -11.01 -2.08
N ASP A 69 -0.75 -10.85 -2.17
CA ASP A 69 -1.67 -11.98 -2.31
C ASP A 69 -1.46 -12.71 -3.66
N GLN A 70 -1.19 -11.98 -4.76
CA GLN A 70 -0.85 -12.57 -6.06
C GLN A 70 0.49 -13.34 -6.05
N LEU A 71 1.50 -12.82 -5.36
CA LEU A 71 2.78 -13.53 -5.16
C LEU A 71 2.59 -14.82 -4.37
N ARG A 72 1.76 -14.79 -3.32
CA ARG A 72 1.42 -15.99 -2.53
C ARG A 72 0.63 -17.02 -3.35
N ALA A 73 -0.25 -16.55 -4.23
CA ALA A 73 -1.08 -17.39 -5.08
C ALA A 73 -0.36 -17.92 -6.32
N SER A 74 0.82 -17.39 -6.67
CA SER A 74 1.63 -17.89 -7.77
C SER A 74 2.42 -19.12 -7.32
N PRO A 75 2.05 -20.35 -7.74
CA PRO A 75 2.85 -21.52 -7.42
C PRO A 75 4.22 -21.36 -8.08
N GLN A 76 5.30 -21.49 -7.30
CA GLN A 76 6.63 -21.72 -7.87
C GLN A 76 6.53 -22.96 -8.75
N ARG A 77 6.46 -22.76 -10.08
CA ARG A 77 6.66 -23.85 -11.03
C ARG A 77 8.15 -24.13 -11.03
N ASP A 78 8.55 -25.18 -10.32
CA ASP A 78 9.88 -25.75 -10.45
C ASP A 78 10.17 -26.00 -11.94
N PRO A 79 11.25 -25.43 -12.51
CA PRO A 79 11.73 -25.87 -13.81
C PRO A 79 12.35 -27.26 -13.63
N LEU A 80 11.68 -28.27 -14.20
CA LEU A 80 12.26 -29.61 -14.43
C LEU A 80 13.39 -29.54 -15.47
#